data_AF-A0A0F9G7C0-F1
#
_entry.id   AF-A0A0F9G7C0-F1
#
_cell.length_a   1.000
_cell.length_b   1.000
_cell.length_c   1.000
_cell.angle_alpha   90.00
_cell.angle_beta   90.00
_cell.angle_gamma   90.00
#
_symmetry.space_group_name_H-M   'P 1'
#
loop_
_entity.id
_entity.type
_entity.pdbx_description
1 polymer ?
#
loop_
_entity_poly.entity_id
_entity_poly.type
_entity_poly.pdbx_seq_one_letter_code
_entity_poly.pdbx_strand_id
1 'polypeptide(L)'
;MWSAVAQMVLQRNTINVFPTWVDFGEIIRIHNEADFGGVPASHFEAILRTADALVPVRARLFNVTDSEVVSGSQVATSSTIAVRVRSPVMALPVGERLYKAQFGA
;
A
#
# COMPACT_ATOMS: atom_id res chain seq x y z
N MET A 1 -35.66 -18.09 6.94
CA MET A 1 -34.18 -18.12 6.96
C MET A 1 -33.71 -16.82 6.35
N TRP A 2 -33.28 -15.84 7.15
CA TRP A 2 -32.88 -14.52 6.63
C TRP A 2 -31.36 -14.52 6.41
N SER A 3 -30.94 -14.49 5.15
CA SER A 3 -29.54 -14.27 4.78
C SER A 3 -29.36 -12.80 4.43
N ALA A 4 -28.63 -12.05 5.26
CA ALA A 4 -28.19 -10.71 4.92
C ALA A 4 -26.91 -10.81 4.09
N VAL A 5 -27.01 -10.49 2.79
CA VAL A 5 -25.83 -10.26 1.94
C VAL A 5 -25.55 -8.77 1.96
N ALA A 6 -24.42 -8.36 2.55
CA ALA A 6 -23.95 -6.99 2.43
C ALA A 6 -23.29 -6.81 1.05
N GLN A 7 -24.00 -6.16 0.13
CA GLN A 7 -23.45 -5.75 -1.16
C GLN A 7 -23.10 -4.26 -1.09
N MET A 8 -21.82 -3.93 -1.05
CA MET A 8 -21.34 -2.55 -1.15
C MET A 8 -21.45 -2.09 -2.61
N VAL A 9 -22.47 -1.27 -2.92
CA VAL A 9 -22.65 -0.64 -4.23
C VAL A 9 -22.18 0.81 -4.15
N LEU A 10 -21.01 1.10 -4.73
CA LEU A 10 -20.51 2.47 -4.91
C LEU A 10 -21.11 3.05 -6.19
N GLN A 11 -22.16 3.88 -6.06
CA GLN A 11 -22.63 4.72 -7.17
C GLN A 11 -21.81 6.01 -7.21
N ARG A 12 -21.00 6.20 -8.27
CA ARG A 12 -20.19 7.42 -8.45
C ARG A 12 -21.06 8.54 -9.04
N ASN A 13 -21.32 9.59 -8.25
CA ASN A 13 -21.82 10.87 -8.73
C ASN A 13 -20.63 11.74 -9.16
N THR A 14 -20.64 12.22 -10.39
CA THR A 14 -19.53 12.79 -11.17
C THR A 14 -18.73 13.90 -10.47
N ILE A 15 -17.40 13.83 -10.50
CA ILE A 15 -16.40 14.92 -10.64
C ILE A 15 -15.01 14.25 -10.69
N ASN A 16 -14.12 14.68 -11.61
CA ASN A 16 -12.77 14.16 -11.80
C ASN A 16 -12.00 14.03 -10.47
N VAL A 17 -11.87 12.80 -9.95
CA VAL A 17 -11.07 12.53 -8.76
C VAL A 17 -9.68 12.09 -9.23
N PHE A 18 -8.69 12.96 -9.02
CA PHE A 18 -7.27 12.57 -9.04
C PHE A 18 -7.06 11.33 -8.18
N PRO A 19 -6.11 10.47 -8.51
CA PRO A 19 -6.16 9.10 -8.05
C PRO A 19 -5.92 9.04 -6.54
N THR A 20 -6.99 8.89 -5.78
CA THR A 20 -6.96 8.97 -4.31
C THR A 20 -6.29 7.72 -3.78
N TRP A 21 -5.27 7.94 -2.97
CA TRP A 21 -4.69 6.87 -2.18
C TRP A 21 -5.71 6.43 -1.13
N VAL A 22 -6.01 5.13 -1.13
CA VAL A 22 -6.86 4.49 -0.13
C VAL A 22 -5.94 3.82 0.88
N ASP A 23 -6.05 4.24 2.13
CA ASP A 23 -5.33 3.64 3.24
C ASP A 23 -5.90 2.26 3.56
N PHE A 24 -5.02 1.31 3.85
CA PHE A 24 -5.36 -0.04 4.25
C PHE A 24 -4.42 -0.55 5.35
N GLY A 25 -5.04 -1.12 6.38
CA GLY A 25 -4.34 -1.73 7.51
C GLY A 25 -3.60 -0.72 8.38
N GLU A 26 -3.04 -1.23 9.48
CA GLU A 26 -2.12 -0.54 10.36
C GLU A 26 -0.96 -1.48 10.66
N ILE A 27 0.26 -1.02 10.41
CA ILE A 27 1.48 -1.81 10.53
C ILE A 27 2.41 -1.07 11.49
N ILE A 28 2.61 -1.62 12.69
CA ILE A 28 3.55 -1.05 13.65
C ILE A 28 4.90 -1.72 13.47
N ARG A 29 5.94 -0.93 13.18
CA ARG A 29 7.34 -1.37 13.20
C ARG A 29 7.87 -1.16 14.61
N ILE A 30 8.40 -2.24 15.21
CA ILE A 30 9.02 -2.23 16.55
C ILE A 30 10.51 -2.60 16.43
N HIS A 31 11.11 -2.40 15.26
CA HIS A 31 12.51 -2.74 15.08
C HIS A 31 13.41 -1.71 15.78
N ASN A 32 14.29 -2.20 16.65
CA ASN A 32 15.30 -1.42 17.36
C ASN A 32 16.69 -1.86 16.92
N GLU A 33 17.46 -0.96 16.31
CA GLU A 33 18.82 -1.24 15.81
C GLU A 33 19.83 -1.45 16.95
N ALA A 34 19.51 -1.06 18.20
CA ALA A 34 20.37 -1.39 19.34
C ALA A 34 20.34 -2.89 19.68
N ASP A 35 19.24 -3.58 19.34
CA ASP A 35 19.05 -5.01 19.61
C ASP A 35 19.60 -5.88 18.46
N PHE A 36 19.83 -5.29 17.28
CA PHE A 36 20.27 -5.98 16.08
C PHE A 36 21.24 -5.11 15.26
N GLY A 37 22.41 -5.65 14.91
CA GLY A 37 23.36 -4.91 14.08
C GLY A 37 22.87 -4.66 12.65
N GLY A 38 23.02 -3.42 12.17
CA GLY A 38 22.78 -3.00 10.79
C GLY A 38 21.35 -2.52 10.50
N VAL A 39 21.18 -1.81 9.39
CA VAL A 39 19.86 -1.34 8.92
C VAL A 39 19.16 -2.48 8.17
N PRO A 40 17.95 -2.92 8.57
CA PRO A 40 17.27 -4.02 7.90
C PRO A 40 16.91 -3.66 6.45
N ALA A 41 17.44 -4.43 5.50
CA ALA A 41 16.99 -4.41 4.12
C ALA A 41 15.51 -4.84 4.07
N SER A 42 14.62 -3.91 3.76
CA SER A 42 13.18 -4.14 3.74
C SER A 42 12.64 -4.12 2.30
N HIS A 43 11.57 -4.86 2.06
CA HIS A 43 10.82 -4.84 0.79
C HIS A 43 9.35 -4.59 1.07
N PHE A 44 8.68 -3.90 0.15
CA PHE A 44 7.23 -3.81 0.12
C PHE A 44 6.69 -4.67 -1.02
N GLU A 45 5.65 -5.45 -0.73
CA GLU A 45 4.97 -6.29 -1.70
C GLU A 45 3.46 -6.06 -1.68
N ALA A 46 2.87 -6.09 -2.86
CA ALA A 46 1.41 -6.04 -3.02
C ALA A 46 0.98 -7.00 -4.14
N ILE A 47 -0.19 -7.61 -3.96
CA ILE A 47 -0.87 -8.33 -5.04
C ILE A 47 -1.85 -7.35 -5.69
N LEU A 48 -1.60 -7.00 -6.95
CA LEU A 48 -2.32 -5.97 -7.67
C LEU A 48 -2.95 -6.52 -8.95
N ARG A 49 -4.08 -5.92 -9.32
CA ARG A 49 -4.78 -6.15 -10.60
C ARG A 49 -5.54 -4.89 -10.99
N THR A 50 -5.51 -4.53 -12.27
CA THR A 50 -6.40 -3.52 -12.85
C THR A 50 -7.49 -4.16 -13.71
N ALA A 51 -8.63 -3.49 -13.88
CA ALA A 51 -9.64 -3.89 -14.86
C ALA A 51 -9.30 -3.38 -16.27
N ASP A 52 -8.44 -2.37 -16.37
CA ASP A 52 -8.04 -1.71 -17.62
C ASP A 52 -6.52 -1.63 -17.67
N ALA A 53 -5.91 -2.32 -18.64
CA ALA A 53 -4.46 -2.36 -18.82
C ALA A 53 -3.84 -0.99 -19.15
N LEU A 54 -4.65 0.00 -19.55
CA LEU A 54 -4.20 1.37 -19.78
C LEU A 54 -4.15 2.20 -18.50
N VAL A 55 -4.76 1.72 -17.40
CA VAL A 55 -4.79 2.39 -16.10
C VAL A 55 -4.04 1.55 -15.06
N PRO A 56 -2.75 1.85 -14.81
CA PRO A 56 -1.96 1.07 -13.87
C PRO A 56 -2.45 1.29 -12.44
N VAL A 57 -2.63 0.19 -11.71
CA VAL A 57 -2.83 0.24 -10.25
C VAL A 57 -1.49 0.26 -9.55
N ARG A 58 -1.43 0.94 -8.41
CA ARG A 58 -0.22 1.14 -7.63
C ARG A 58 -0.48 0.96 -6.14
N ALA A 59 0.56 0.56 -5.43
CA ALA A 59 0.57 0.50 -3.98
C ALA A 59 1.88 1.06 -3.43
N ARG A 60 1.86 1.60 -2.22
CA ARG A 60 3.05 2.12 -1.52
C ARG A 60 2.88 2.00 -0.01
N LEU A 61 3.97 2.18 0.72
CA LEU A 61 3.94 2.29 2.18
C LEU A 61 3.95 3.77 2.59
N PHE A 62 3.06 4.14 3.50
CA PHE A 62 2.97 5.49 4.08
C PHE A 62 3.33 5.42 5.56
N ASN A 63 4.26 6.27 5.98
CA ASN A 63 4.66 6.46 7.37
C ASN A 63 3.69 7.46 8.02
N VAL A 64 2.82 6.95 8.87
CA VAL A 64 1.82 7.76 9.57
C VAL A 64 2.46 8.64 10.63
N THR A 65 3.47 8.11 11.33
CA THR A 65 4.20 8.85 12.38
C THR A 65 4.83 10.12 11.83
N ASP A 66 5.45 10.03 10.66
CA ASP A 66 6.15 11.16 10.03
C ASP A 66 5.30 11.87 8.97
N SER A 67 4.10 11.37 8.69
CA SER A 67 3.19 11.87 7.64
C SER A 67 3.83 11.93 6.24
N GLU A 68 4.67 10.94 5.93
CA GLU A 68 5.44 10.88 4.68
C GLU A 68 5.35 9.53 3.97
N VAL A 69 5.54 9.54 2.66
CA VAL A 69 5.65 8.32 1.86
C VAL A 69 7.02 7.70 2.08
N VAL A 70 7.06 6.38 2.27
CA VAL A 70 8.33 5.65 2.34
C VAL A 70 8.95 5.61 0.94
N SER A 71 10.10 6.27 0.78
CA SER A 71 10.82 6.34 -0.49
C SER A 71 11.18 4.93 -1.00
N GLY A 72 11.01 4.72 -2.31
CA GLY A 72 11.29 3.43 -2.95
C GLY A 72 10.24 2.33 -2.72
N SER A 73 9.23 2.57 -1.87
CA SER A 73 8.19 1.55 -1.57
C SER A 73 7.15 1.37 -2.67
N GLN A 74 7.01 2.33 -3.59
CA GLN A 74 5.92 2.30 -4.57
C GLN A 74 6.13 1.19 -5.62
N VAL A 75 5.09 0.39 -5.81
CA VAL A 75 4.99 -0.67 -6.81
C VAL A 75 3.76 -0.43 -7.69
N ALA A 76 3.81 -0.87 -8.94
CA ALA A 76 2.69 -0.70 -9.89
C ALA A 76 2.59 -1.88 -10.87
N THR A 77 1.40 -2.09 -11.42
CA THR A 77 1.17 -3.02 -12.53
C THR A 77 -0.01 -2.57 -13.38
N SER A 78 0.05 -2.89 -14.67
CA SER A 78 -1.06 -2.82 -15.63
C SER A 78 -1.69 -4.19 -15.91
N SER A 79 -1.30 -5.23 -15.16
CA SER A 79 -1.84 -6.58 -15.36
C SER A 79 -3.33 -6.65 -15.04
N THR A 80 -4.08 -7.25 -15.96
CA THR A 80 -5.50 -7.59 -15.76
C THR A 80 -5.71 -8.90 -15.01
N ILE A 81 -4.61 -9.56 -14.63
CA ILE A 81 -4.58 -10.74 -13.75
C ILE A 81 -3.86 -10.34 -12.46
N ALA A 82 -4.28 -10.90 -11.32
CA ALA A 82 -3.62 -10.64 -10.04
C ALA A 82 -2.14 -11.06 -10.09
N VAL A 83 -1.25 -10.10 -9.90
CA VAL A 83 0.20 -10.31 -9.89
C VAL A 83 0.81 -9.75 -8.62
N ARG A 84 1.78 -10.47 -8.07
CA ARG A 84 2.59 -9.98 -6.96
C ARG A 84 3.69 -9.08 -7.51
N VAL A 85 3.75 -7.85 -7.04
CA VAL A 85 4.81 -6.89 -7.35
C VAL A 85 5.58 -6.55 -6.08
N ARG A 86 6.90 -6.40 -6.22
CA ARG A 86 7.83 -6.13 -5.12
C ARG A 86 8.65 -4.87 -5.41
N SER A 87 8.87 -4.06 -4.39
CA SER A 87 9.75 -2.90 -4.46
C SER A 87 11.23 -3.31 -4.52
N PRO A 88 12.14 -2.43 -4.96
CA PRO A 88 13.55 -2.54 -4.62
C PRO A 88 13.78 -2.65 -3.09
N VAL A 89 15.01 -2.96 -2.68
CA VAL A 89 15.39 -2.83 -1.27
C VAL A 89 15.17 -1.37 -0.85
N MET A 90 14.54 -1.19 0.31
CA MET A 90 14.34 0.12 0.93
C MET A 90 14.73 0.06 2.41
N ALA A 91 15.13 1.21 2.93
CA ALA A 91 15.35 1.41 4.35
C ALA A 91 14.06 1.95 4.99
N LEU A 92 13.72 1.41 6.16
CA LEU A 92 12.66 1.96 6.99
C LEU A 92 13.31 2.75 8.14
N PRO A 93 12.79 3.95 8.48
CA PRO A 93 13.27 4.72 9.61
C PRO A 93 13.36 3.89 10.90
N VAL A 94 14.32 4.28 11.73
CA VAL A 94 14.58 3.66 13.03
C VAL A 94 13.53 4.04 14.05
N GLY A 95 13.39 3.18 15.06
CA GLY A 95 12.45 3.36 16.15
C GLY A 95 11.04 2.89 15.82
N GLU A 96 10.15 3.08 16.80
CA GLU A 96 8.75 2.72 16.65
C GLU A 96 8.06 3.66 15.66
N ARG A 97 7.48 3.09 14.60
CA ARG A 97 6.78 3.84 13.55
C ARG A 97 5.51 3.11 13.15
N LEU A 98 4.43 3.86 12.95
CA LEU A 98 3.18 3.36 12.41
C LEU A 98 3.17 3.59 10.89
N TYR A 99 2.81 2.54 10.14
CA TYR A 99 2.67 2.58 8.70
C TYR A 99 1.28 2.13 8.25
N LYS A 100 0.90 2.55 7.04
CA LYS A 100 -0.28 2.08 6.33
C LYS A 100 0.12 1.70 4.91
N ALA A 101 -0.51 0.67 4.36
CA ALA A 101 -0.45 0.44 2.92
C ALA A 101 -1.41 1.41 2.24
N GLN A 102 -0.97 2.03 1.15
CA GLN A 102 -1.79 2.91 0.34
C GLN A 102 -1.96 2.33 -1.05
N PHE A 103 -3.19 2.29 -1.56
CA PHE A 103 -3.52 1.81 -2.90
C PHE A 103 -4.10 2.94 -3.76
N GLY A 104 -3.73 3.00 -5.04
CA GLY A 104 -4.26 3.98 -5.98
C GLY A 104 -4.37 3.41 -7.39
N ALA A 105 -5.20 4.04 -8.23
CA ALA A 105 -5.33 3.76 -9.66
C ALA A 105 -5.19 5.09 -10.40
#